data_AF-A0A6L8N2S1-F1
#
_entry.id   AF-A0A6L8N2S1-F1
#
_cell.length_a   1.000
_cell.length_b   1.000
_cell.length_c   1.000
_cell.angle_alpha   90.00
_cell.angle_beta   90.00
_cell.angle_gamma   90.00
#
_symmetry.space_group_name_H-M   'P 1'
#
loop_
_entity.id
_entity.type
_entity.pdbx_description
1 polymer ?
#
loop_
_entity_poly.entity_id
_entity_poly.type
_entity_poly.pdbx_seq_one_letter_code
_entity_poly.pdbx_strand_id
1 'polypeptide(L)'
;MSRTPVQSRLISALKAARTSEPYPVWVTWLTLSKQVYGRSAERNVLNLRRVATNAGLEGLKYTDGKCAGARIPLSREEDWLLDWTLKVTGRGNYSADFSKYTAPTKEEILLALRTGLAQRRTPLRLDVAKAVKIVNRHCGTNFDPGETAWSVVDYQRRWNDRRAELMHRIAGGMQELHNLVSQREAEQRMVSVGPFLIDPTSQRRCPCCQQDVLNGIPISGVTWIA
;
A
#
# COMPACT_ATOMS: atom_id res chain seq x y z
N MET A 1 24.24 -16.10 -21.37
CA MET A 1 24.02 -17.56 -21.26
C MET A 1 22.87 -17.95 -22.19
N SER A 2 23.12 -18.86 -23.14
CA SER A 2 22.11 -19.36 -24.08
C SER A 2 21.10 -20.27 -23.38
N ARG A 3 19.80 -20.06 -23.62
CA ARG A 3 18.73 -20.90 -23.06
C ARG A 3 18.80 -22.31 -23.65
N THR A 4 18.58 -23.32 -22.81
CA THR A 4 18.50 -24.71 -23.31
C THR A 4 17.24 -24.92 -24.15
N PRO A 5 17.21 -25.87 -25.11
CA PRO A 5 16.03 -26.13 -25.93
C PRO A 5 14.77 -26.46 -25.11
N VAL A 6 14.95 -27.21 -24.01
CA VAL A 6 13.88 -27.54 -23.06
C VAL A 6 13.36 -26.29 -22.36
N GLN A 7 14.26 -25.42 -21.89
CA GLN A 7 13.89 -24.16 -21.25
C GLN A 7 13.11 -23.25 -22.22
N SER A 8 13.55 -23.15 -23.48
CA SER A 8 12.85 -22.38 -24.50
C SER A 8 11.45 -22.91 -24.77
N ARG A 9 11.28 -24.24 -24.91
CA ARG A 9 9.97 -24.87 -25.10
C ARG A 9 9.04 -24.69 -23.89
N LEU A 10 9.58 -24.82 -22.67
CA LEU A 10 8.84 -24.60 -21.44
C LEU A 10 8.32 -23.15 -21.35
N ILE A 11 9.17 -22.17 -21.62
CA ILE A 11 8.79 -20.75 -21.61
C ILE A 11 7.75 -20.47 -22.70
N SER A 12 7.90 -21.02 -23.91
CA SER A 12 6.93 -20.86 -24.99
C SER A 12 5.56 -21.46 -24.63
N ALA A 13 5.54 -22.65 -24.01
CA ALA A 13 4.32 -23.28 -23.53
C ALA A 13 3.60 -22.41 -22.48
N LEU A 14 4.35 -21.88 -21.50
CA LEU A 14 3.79 -20.99 -20.48
C LEU A 14 3.34 -19.63 -21.04
N LYS A 15 4.03 -19.10 -22.05
CA LYS A 15 3.62 -17.86 -22.74
C LYS A 15 2.33 -18.06 -23.52
N ALA A 16 2.19 -19.19 -24.22
CA ALA A 16 0.96 -19.53 -24.92
C ALA A 16 -0.20 -19.67 -23.94
N ALA A 17 0.03 -20.35 -22.82
CA ALA A 17 -0.94 -20.47 -21.73
C ALA A 17 -1.41 -19.08 -21.22
N ARG A 18 -0.49 -18.13 -21.04
CA ARG A 18 -0.78 -16.74 -20.59
C ARG A 18 -1.64 -15.90 -21.54
N THR A 19 -1.91 -16.36 -22.76
CA THR A 19 -2.75 -15.59 -23.70
C THR A 19 -4.25 -15.80 -23.50
N SER A 20 -4.67 -16.91 -22.89
CA SER A 20 -6.10 -17.27 -22.77
C SER A 20 -6.77 -16.77 -21.49
N GLU A 21 -6.00 -16.49 -20.43
CA GLU A 21 -6.52 -16.03 -19.13
C GLU A 21 -5.67 -14.86 -18.62
N PRO A 22 -6.25 -13.93 -17.83
CA PRO A 22 -5.50 -12.83 -17.26
C PRO A 22 -4.37 -13.37 -16.37
N TYR A 23 -4.68 -14.13 -15.31
CA TYR A 23 -3.69 -14.77 -14.42
C TYR A 23 -4.34 -15.86 -13.56
N PRO A 24 -3.53 -16.73 -12.93
CA PRO A 24 -2.39 -17.47 -13.45
C PRO A 24 -2.89 -18.75 -14.13
N VAL A 25 -2.39 -19.02 -15.33
CA VAL A 25 -2.82 -20.21 -16.06
C VAL A 25 -2.24 -21.43 -15.35
N TRP A 26 -3.13 -22.23 -14.77
CA TRP A 26 -2.78 -23.48 -14.14
C TRP A 26 -2.31 -24.45 -15.22
N VAL A 27 -1.00 -24.53 -15.45
CA VAL A 27 -0.43 -25.59 -16.27
C VAL A 27 0.25 -26.58 -15.35
N THR A 28 -0.41 -27.72 -15.16
CA THR A 28 0.15 -28.80 -14.36
C THR A 28 1.47 -29.28 -14.94
N TRP A 29 2.37 -29.77 -14.08
CA TRP A 29 3.63 -30.37 -14.53
C TRP A 29 3.43 -31.48 -15.57
N LEU A 30 2.34 -32.24 -15.46
CA LEU A 30 1.97 -33.30 -16.41
C LEU A 30 1.62 -32.70 -17.78
N THR A 31 0.85 -31.62 -17.81
CA THR A 31 0.49 -30.91 -19.04
C THR A 31 1.71 -30.28 -19.70
N LEU A 32 2.57 -29.62 -18.92
CA LEU A 32 3.85 -29.09 -19.40
C LEU A 32 4.76 -30.19 -19.94
N SER A 33 4.78 -31.36 -19.28
CA SER A 33 5.56 -32.53 -19.72
C SER A 33 5.10 -33.03 -21.09
N LYS A 34 3.77 -33.16 -21.29
CA LYS A 34 3.19 -33.50 -22.60
C LYS A 34 3.52 -32.44 -23.66
N GLN A 35 3.43 -31.15 -23.35
CA GLN A 35 3.70 -30.08 -24.31
C GLN A 35 5.19 -29.95 -24.69
N VAL A 36 6.10 -30.14 -23.73
CA VAL A 36 7.54 -29.94 -23.96
C VAL A 36 8.21 -31.20 -24.54
N TYR A 37 7.78 -32.39 -24.10
CA TYR A 37 8.40 -33.68 -24.46
C TYR A 37 7.51 -34.61 -25.28
N GLY A 38 6.25 -34.26 -25.54
CA GLY A 38 5.27 -35.11 -26.24
C GLY A 38 4.71 -36.26 -25.37
N ARG A 39 5.22 -36.47 -24.15
CA ARG A 39 4.81 -37.56 -23.27
C ARG A 39 4.88 -37.17 -21.79
N SER A 40 3.96 -37.71 -21.00
CA SER A 40 3.94 -37.53 -19.56
C SER A 40 4.70 -38.67 -18.87
N ALA A 41 5.95 -38.42 -18.49
CA ALA A 41 6.74 -39.32 -17.65
C ALA A 41 7.23 -38.59 -16.40
N GLU A 42 7.32 -39.30 -15.27
CA GLU A 42 7.75 -38.72 -13.99
C GLU A 42 9.16 -38.12 -14.06
N ARG A 43 10.08 -38.80 -14.75
CA ARG A 43 11.44 -38.28 -15.02
C ARG A 43 11.43 -36.95 -15.77
N ASN A 44 10.49 -36.76 -16.72
CA ASN A 44 10.35 -35.50 -17.45
C ASN A 44 9.83 -34.39 -16.53
N VAL A 45 8.90 -34.69 -15.63
CA VAL A 45 8.39 -33.75 -14.63
C VAL A 45 9.50 -33.28 -13.69
N LEU A 46 10.34 -34.19 -13.19
CA LEU A 46 11.50 -33.85 -12.36
C LEU A 46 12.49 -32.95 -13.11
N ASN A 47 12.76 -33.24 -14.38
CA ASN A 47 13.62 -32.39 -15.21
C ASN A 47 13.00 -30.99 -15.43
N LEU A 48 11.69 -30.91 -15.73
CA LEU A 48 11.01 -29.63 -15.89
C LEU A 48 11.05 -28.78 -14.62
N ARG A 49 10.87 -29.39 -13.44
CA ARG A 49 10.98 -28.68 -12.16
C ARG A 49 12.35 -28.05 -12.00
N ARG A 50 13.43 -28.82 -12.25
CA ARG A 50 14.81 -28.32 -12.19
C ARG A 50 15.05 -27.18 -13.19
N VAL A 51 14.61 -27.36 -14.44
CA VAL A 51 14.74 -26.34 -15.49
C VAL A 51 13.94 -25.08 -15.13
N ALA A 52 12.76 -25.22 -14.56
CA ALA A 52 11.92 -24.11 -14.15
C ALA A 52 12.55 -23.29 -13.02
N THR A 53 13.08 -23.96 -11.99
CA THR A 53 13.83 -23.31 -10.91
C THR A 53 15.03 -22.53 -11.46
N ASN A 54 15.81 -23.14 -12.35
CA ASN A 54 16.97 -22.49 -12.97
C ASN A 54 16.57 -21.34 -13.91
N ALA A 55 15.34 -21.35 -14.43
CA ALA A 55 14.80 -20.31 -15.29
C ALA A 55 14.11 -19.16 -14.52
N GLY A 56 14.05 -19.23 -13.18
CA GLY A 56 13.36 -18.24 -12.36
C GLY A 56 11.83 -18.29 -12.51
N LEU A 57 11.27 -19.44 -12.86
CA LEU A 57 9.81 -19.63 -12.92
C LEU A 57 9.26 -19.90 -11.52
N GLU A 58 8.04 -19.42 -11.26
CA GLU A 58 7.38 -19.63 -9.97
C GLU A 58 6.71 -21.00 -9.93
N GLY A 59 6.96 -21.75 -8.86
CA GLY A 59 6.30 -23.03 -8.59
C GLY A 59 4.91 -22.82 -7.98
N LEU A 60 3.89 -23.39 -8.59
CA LEU A 60 2.53 -23.43 -8.03
C LEU A 60 2.43 -24.59 -7.05
N LYS A 61 1.77 -24.38 -5.92
CA LYS A 61 1.58 -25.41 -4.88
C LYS A 61 0.09 -25.68 -4.65
N TYR A 62 -0.23 -26.90 -4.22
CA TYR A 62 -1.53 -27.23 -3.65
C TYR A 62 -1.56 -26.89 -2.16
N THR A 63 -2.74 -26.97 -1.56
CA THR A 63 -2.95 -26.81 -0.10
C THR A 63 -2.16 -27.81 0.73
N ASP A 64 -1.93 -29.02 0.21
CA ASP A 64 -1.11 -30.05 0.84
C ASP A 64 0.41 -29.79 0.67
N GLY A 65 0.80 -28.64 0.09
CA GLY A 65 2.18 -28.24 -0.14
C GLY A 65 2.84 -28.89 -1.37
N LYS A 66 2.17 -29.81 -2.08
CA LYS A 66 2.74 -30.46 -3.26
C LYS A 66 2.80 -29.49 -4.45
N CYS A 67 3.81 -29.64 -5.30
CA CYS A 67 4.00 -28.80 -6.48
C CYS A 67 2.97 -29.14 -7.58
N ALA A 68 2.03 -28.22 -7.81
CA ALA A 68 0.97 -28.31 -8.80
C ALA A 68 1.45 -28.04 -10.24
N GLY A 69 2.38 -27.10 -10.42
CA GLY A 69 2.81 -26.66 -11.74
C GLY A 69 3.86 -25.56 -11.68
N ALA A 70 4.01 -24.84 -12.79
CA ALA A 70 4.81 -23.62 -12.85
C ALA A 70 4.10 -22.52 -13.61
N ARG A 71 4.46 -21.27 -13.30
CA ARG A 71 4.06 -20.08 -14.05
C ARG A 71 5.24 -19.15 -14.31
N ILE A 72 5.08 -18.29 -15.30
CA ILE A 72 5.95 -17.13 -15.45
C ILE A 72 5.62 -16.17 -14.30
N PRO A 73 6.62 -15.59 -13.61
CA PRO A 73 6.40 -14.59 -12.58
C PRO A 73 5.46 -13.49 -13.07
N LEU A 74 4.55 -13.09 -12.19
CA LEU A 74 3.66 -11.97 -12.46
C LEU A 74 4.45 -10.67 -12.43
N SER A 75 4.16 -9.77 -13.37
CA SER A 75 4.55 -8.38 -13.22
C SER A 75 3.70 -7.71 -12.14
N ARG A 76 4.12 -6.52 -11.71
CA ARG A 76 3.48 -5.83 -10.58
C ARG A 76 2.00 -5.56 -10.82
N GLU A 77 1.66 -5.16 -12.04
CA GLU A 77 0.28 -4.84 -12.42
C GLU A 77 -0.61 -6.08 -12.44
N GLU A 78 -0.01 -7.21 -12.80
CA GLU A 78 -0.67 -8.50 -12.85
C GLU A 78 -0.93 -9.06 -11.46
N ASP A 79 0.07 -8.96 -10.59
CA ASP A 79 -0.04 -9.33 -9.18
C ASP A 79 -1.06 -8.44 -8.45
N TRP A 80 -1.02 -7.13 -8.71
CA TRP A 80 -2.00 -6.19 -8.17
C TRP A 80 -3.42 -6.49 -8.64
N LEU A 81 -3.62 -6.77 -9.93
CA LEU A 81 -4.95 -7.10 -10.46
C LEU A 81 -5.44 -8.43 -9.89
N LEU A 82 -4.56 -9.44 -9.79
CA LEU A 82 -4.88 -10.73 -9.17
C LEU A 82 -5.32 -10.55 -7.71
N ASP A 83 -4.57 -9.80 -6.90
CA ASP A 83 -4.93 -9.52 -5.50
C ASP A 83 -6.31 -8.87 -5.38
N TRP A 84 -6.61 -7.88 -6.23
CA TRP A 84 -7.94 -7.26 -6.26
C TRP A 84 -9.05 -8.19 -6.74
N THR A 85 -8.78 -9.02 -7.74
CA THR A 85 -9.75 -10.02 -8.20
C THR A 85 -10.05 -11.03 -7.11
N LEU A 86 -9.04 -11.52 -6.38
CA LEU A 86 -9.24 -12.43 -5.24
C LEU A 86 -10.05 -11.78 -4.12
N LYS A 87 -9.82 -10.49 -3.84
CA LYS A 87 -10.60 -9.71 -2.85
C LYS A 87 -12.05 -9.54 -3.26
N VAL A 88 -12.31 -9.14 -4.51
CA VAL A 88 -13.67 -8.89 -5.03
C VAL A 88 -14.48 -10.18 -5.09
N THR A 89 -13.85 -11.28 -5.49
CA THR A 89 -14.54 -12.57 -5.63
C THR A 89 -14.68 -13.32 -4.29
N GLY A 90 -14.07 -12.84 -3.20
CA GLY A 90 -14.01 -13.54 -1.91
C GLY A 90 -13.17 -14.82 -1.95
N ARG A 91 -12.40 -15.02 -3.01
CA ARG A 91 -11.61 -16.23 -3.33
C ARG A 91 -10.20 -16.16 -2.72
N GLY A 92 -10.08 -15.70 -1.48
CA GLY A 92 -8.78 -15.47 -0.83
C GLY A 92 -7.86 -16.70 -0.71
N ASN A 93 -8.42 -17.92 -0.75
CA ASN A 93 -7.68 -19.18 -0.55
C ASN A 93 -7.06 -19.78 -1.83
N TYR A 94 -7.34 -19.21 -3.00
CA TYR A 94 -6.91 -19.79 -4.28
C TYR A 94 -5.43 -19.55 -4.59
N SER A 95 -4.77 -18.63 -3.87
CA SER A 95 -3.34 -18.37 -4.01
C SER A 95 -2.47 -19.55 -3.56
N ALA A 96 -2.98 -20.40 -2.67
CA ALA A 96 -2.30 -21.59 -2.17
C ALA A 96 -2.91 -22.92 -2.68
N ASP A 97 -4.17 -22.92 -3.13
CA ASP A 97 -4.84 -24.10 -3.67
C ASP A 97 -5.23 -23.95 -5.14
N PHE A 98 -4.28 -24.18 -6.04
CA PHE A 98 -4.57 -24.13 -7.48
C PHE A 98 -5.45 -25.30 -7.96
N SER A 99 -5.75 -26.32 -7.15
CA SER A 99 -6.66 -27.42 -7.54
C SER A 99 -8.13 -26.98 -7.63
N LYS A 100 -8.50 -25.95 -6.86
CA LYS A 100 -9.86 -25.41 -6.84
C LYS A 100 -10.01 -24.21 -7.77
N TYR A 101 -8.92 -23.76 -8.40
CA TYR A 101 -8.89 -22.57 -9.23
C TYR A 101 -9.97 -22.56 -10.31
N THR A 102 -10.78 -21.53 -10.24
CA THR A 102 -11.74 -21.16 -11.27
C THR A 102 -11.34 -19.78 -11.77
N ALA A 103 -11.12 -19.67 -13.08
CA ALA A 103 -10.77 -18.42 -13.71
C ALA A 103 -11.83 -17.35 -13.41
N PRO A 104 -11.42 -16.10 -13.11
CA PRO A 104 -12.37 -15.03 -12.85
C PRO A 104 -13.11 -14.63 -14.13
N THR A 105 -14.37 -14.23 -14.01
CA THR A 105 -15.14 -13.74 -15.17
C THR A 105 -14.67 -12.35 -15.59
N LYS A 106 -15.05 -11.93 -16.81
CA LYS A 106 -14.73 -10.59 -17.31
C LYS A 106 -15.29 -9.50 -16.41
N GLU A 107 -16.49 -9.70 -15.89
CA GLU A 107 -17.17 -8.78 -14.96
C GLU A 107 -16.40 -8.68 -13.64
N GLU A 108 -15.94 -9.81 -13.09
CA GLU A 108 -15.13 -9.85 -11.87
C GLU A 108 -13.80 -9.10 -12.07
N ILE A 109 -13.16 -9.23 -13.23
CA ILE A 109 -11.92 -8.52 -13.57
C ILE A 109 -12.15 -7.01 -13.71
N LEU A 110 -13.23 -6.60 -14.38
CA LEU A 110 -13.60 -5.20 -14.52
C LEU A 110 -13.95 -4.57 -13.17
N LEU A 111 -14.66 -5.30 -12.32
CA LEU A 111 -14.98 -4.87 -10.96
C LEU A 111 -13.71 -4.77 -10.10
N ALA A 112 -12.77 -5.70 -10.25
CA ALA A 112 -11.46 -5.65 -9.58
C ALA A 112 -10.65 -4.42 -10.00
N LEU A 113 -10.58 -4.12 -11.31
CA LEU A 113 -9.93 -2.92 -11.81
C LEU A 113 -10.58 -1.66 -11.21
N ARG A 114 -11.91 -1.53 -11.32
CA ARG A 114 -12.64 -0.38 -10.79
C ARG A 114 -12.42 -0.21 -9.29
N THR A 115 -12.56 -1.29 -8.53
CA THR A 115 -12.41 -1.26 -7.07
C THR A 115 -10.99 -0.92 -6.66
N GLY A 116 -9.99 -1.52 -7.33
CA GLY A 116 -8.58 -1.25 -7.05
C GLY A 116 -8.17 0.19 -7.37
N LEU A 117 -8.65 0.76 -8.49
CA LEU A 117 -8.37 2.14 -8.87
C LEU A 117 -9.10 3.16 -7.97
N ALA A 118 -10.30 2.83 -7.50
CA ALA A 118 -11.06 3.69 -6.59
C ALA A 118 -10.45 3.78 -5.18
N GLN A 119 -9.56 2.85 -4.82
CA GLN A 119 -8.97 2.79 -3.50
C GLN A 119 -7.88 3.84 -3.32
N ARG A 120 -7.91 4.53 -2.18
CA ARG A 120 -7.06 5.68 -1.83
C ARG A 120 -5.54 5.39 -1.76
N ARG A 121 -5.15 4.15 -2.03
CA ARG A 121 -3.77 3.64 -1.97
C ARG A 121 -3.47 2.79 -3.19
N THR A 122 -3.78 3.28 -4.40
CA THR A 122 -3.16 2.72 -5.59
C THR A 122 -1.63 2.75 -5.36
N PRO A 123 -0.92 1.62 -5.48
CA PRO A 123 0.50 1.58 -5.14
C PRO A 123 1.26 2.64 -5.94
N LEU A 124 2.12 3.43 -5.29
CA LEU A 124 2.92 4.50 -5.91
C LEU A 124 3.76 4.06 -7.12
N ARG A 125 3.96 2.75 -7.29
CA ARG A 125 4.74 2.15 -8.37
C ARG A 125 3.91 1.28 -9.30
N LEU A 126 2.58 1.34 -9.22
CA LEU A 126 1.69 0.67 -10.16
C LEU A 126 1.60 1.50 -11.44
N ASP A 127 1.90 0.89 -12.57
CA ASP A 127 1.63 1.49 -13.88
C ASP A 127 0.17 1.21 -14.26
N VAL A 128 -0.72 2.16 -13.97
CA VAL A 128 -2.16 2.06 -14.26
C VAL A 128 -2.41 1.82 -15.74
N ALA A 129 -1.64 2.45 -16.63
CA ALA A 129 -1.80 2.26 -18.07
C ALA A 129 -1.49 0.82 -18.49
N LYS A 130 -0.47 0.19 -17.89
CA LYS A 130 -0.20 -1.24 -18.10
C LYS A 130 -1.33 -2.12 -17.56
N ALA A 131 -1.84 -1.86 -16.35
CA ALA A 131 -2.97 -2.61 -15.79
C ALA A 131 -4.21 -2.56 -16.72
N VAL A 132 -4.55 -1.37 -17.22
CA VAL A 132 -5.68 -1.16 -18.16
C VAL A 132 -5.43 -1.88 -19.48
N LYS A 133 -4.21 -1.84 -20.05
CA LYS A 133 -3.88 -2.59 -21.27
C LYS A 133 -4.08 -4.09 -21.10
N ILE A 134 -3.77 -4.63 -19.93
CA ILE A 134 -3.98 -6.06 -19.66
C ILE A 134 -5.48 -6.35 -19.61
N VAL A 135 -6.27 -5.53 -18.89
CA VAL A 135 -7.73 -5.68 -18.85
C VAL A 135 -8.35 -5.57 -20.24
N ASN A 136 -7.96 -4.59 -21.05
CA ASN A 136 -8.43 -4.45 -22.44
C ASN A 136 -8.18 -5.71 -23.26
N ARG A 137 -6.97 -6.28 -23.16
CA ARG A 137 -6.63 -7.51 -23.87
C ARG A 137 -7.51 -8.70 -23.47
N HIS A 138 -7.77 -8.88 -22.18
CA HIS A 138 -8.50 -10.06 -21.69
C HIS A 138 -10.02 -9.90 -21.74
N CYS A 139 -10.53 -8.72 -21.41
CA CYS A 139 -11.96 -8.46 -21.40
C CYS A 139 -12.49 -8.08 -22.79
N GLY A 140 -11.63 -7.62 -23.70
CA GLY A 140 -12.03 -7.08 -25.01
C GLY A 140 -12.59 -5.67 -24.92
N THR A 141 -12.12 -4.89 -23.93
CA THR A 141 -12.53 -3.50 -23.72
C THR A 141 -11.60 -2.53 -24.42
N ASN A 142 -12.09 -1.32 -24.68
CA ASN A 142 -11.35 -0.25 -25.37
C ASN A 142 -11.11 0.97 -24.46
N PHE A 143 -10.85 0.76 -23.17
CA PHE A 143 -10.55 1.87 -22.26
C PHE A 143 -9.26 2.56 -22.67
N ASP A 144 -9.23 3.89 -22.68
CA ASP A 144 -7.98 4.61 -22.90
C ASP A 144 -7.08 4.47 -21.65
N PRO A 145 -5.90 3.82 -21.76
CA PRO A 145 -5.00 3.66 -20.63
C PRO A 145 -4.45 4.98 -20.10
N GLY A 146 -4.26 5.97 -20.97
CA GLY A 146 -3.76 7.30 -20.62
C GLY A 146 -4.80 8.10 -19.86
N GLU A 147 -6.04 8.13 -20.35
CA GLU A 147 -7.15 8.82 -19.67
C GLU A 147 -7.42 8.21 -18.29
N THR A 148 -7.44 6.87 -18.21
CA THR A 148 -7.66 6.16 -16.94
C THR A 148 -6.55 6.45 -15.93
N ALA A 149 -5.29 6.46 -16.38
CA ALA A 149 -4.16 6.81 -15.52
C ALA A 149 -4.23 8.27 -15.04
N TRP A 150 -4.57 9.21 -15.94
CA TRP A 150 -4.75 10.62 -15.60
C TRP A 150 -5.86 10.84 -14.58
N SER A 151 -6.99 10.15 -14.72
CA SER A 151 -8.11 10.23 -13.79
C SER A 151 -7.70 9.82 -12.36
N VAL A 152 -6.89 8.77 -12.24
CA VAL A 152 -6.35 8.31 -10.93
C VAL A 152 -5.39 9.35 -10.34
N VAL A 153 -4.50 9.92 -11.15
CA VAL A 153 -3.56 10.96 -10.70
C VAL A 153 -4.31 12.21 -10.23
N ASP A 154 -5.30 12.67 -10.98
CA ASP A 154 -6.11 13.83 -10.64
C ASP A 154 -6.92 13.60 -9.35
N TYR A 155 -7.51 12.41 -9.20
CA TYR A 155 -8.19 12.03 -7.97
C TYR A 155 -7.23 12.04 -6.76
N GLN A 156 -6.02 11.48 -6.92
CA GLN A 156 -5.02 11.46 -5.85
C GLN A 156 -4.55 12.87 -5.49
N ARG A 157 -4.40 13.76 -6.48
CA ARG A 157 -4.06 15.18 -6.26
C ARG A 157 -5.15 15.88 -5.45
N ARG A 158 -6.41 15.82 -5.90
CA ARG A 158 -7.56 16.42 -5.19
C ARG A 158 -7.69 15.89 -3.77
N TRP A 159 -7.39 14.61 -3.55
CA TRP A 159 -7.36 14.02 -2.22
C TRP A 159 -6.24 14.60 -1.34
N ASN A 160 -5.02 14.71 -1.87
CA ASN A 160 -3.89 15.29 -1.15
C ASN A 160 -4.15 16.75 -0.77
N ASP A 161 -4.76 17.53 -1.68
CA ASP A 161 -5.12 18.92 -1.43
C ASP A 161 -6.13 19.04 -0.29
N ARG A 162 -7.21 18.24 -0.31
CA ARG A 162 -8.18 18.17 0.79
C ARG A 162 -7.57 17.73 2.11
N ARG A 163 -6.64 16.76 2.07
CA ARG A 163 -5.93 16.29 3.27
C ARG A 163 -5.05 17.40 3.83
N ALA A 164 -4.31 18.13 3.00
CA ALA A 164 -3.48 19.24 3.43
C ALA A 164 -4.33 20.33 4.09
N GLU A 165 -5.48 20.66 3.49
CA GLU A 165 -6.44 21.62 4.04
C GLU A 165 -6.95 21.17 5.43
N LEU A 166 -7.36 19.92 5.57
CA LEU A 166 -7.80 19.37 6.86
C LEU A 166 -6.68 19.42 7.92
N MET A 167 -5.46 19.08 7.54
CA MET A 167 -4.31 19.14 8.45
C MET A 167 -4.01 20.59 8.86
N HIS A 168 -4.14 21.57 7.95
CA HIS A 168 -4.02 22.98 8.29
C HIS A 168 -5.08 23.44 9.28
N ARG A 169 -6.34 23.03 9.10
CA ARG A 169 -7.42 23.35 10.04
C ARG A 169 -7.18 22.74 11.42
N ILE A 170 -6.75 21.48 11.47
CA ILE A 170 -6.41 20.80 12.73
C ILE A 170 -5.25 21.52 13.42
N ALA A 171 -4.19 21.86 12.68
CA ALA A 171 -3.05 22.58 13.22
C ALA A 171 -3.46 23.97 13.77
N GLY A 172 -4.32 24.70 13.06
CA GLY A 172 -4.88 25.96 13.53
C GLY A 172 -5.65 25.81 14.85
N GLY A 173 -6.57 24.85 14.92
CA GLY A 173 -7.32 24.59 16.15
C GLY A 173 -6.44 24.12 17.31
N MET A 174 -5.41 23.32 17.04
CA MET A 174 -4.43 22.93 18.06
C MET A 174 -3.62 24.13 18.57
N GLN A 175 -3.24 25.06 17.68
CA GLN A 175 -2.54 26.28 18.08
C GLN A 175 -3.43 27.19 18.93
N GLU A 176 -4.71 27.33 18.58
CA GLU A 176 -5.67 28.09 19.39
C GLU A 176 -5.87 27.47 20.78
N LEU A 177 -6.04 26.14 20.84
CA LEU A 177 -6.12 25.42 22.11
C LEU A 177 -4.85 25.60 22.94
N HIS A 178 -3.67 25.52 22.32
CA HIS A 178 -2.41 25.75 23.00
C HIS A 178 -2.35 27.17 23.58
N ASN A 179 -2.72 28.19 22.80
CA ASN A 179 -2.74 29.58 23.26
C ASN A 179 -3.71 29.77 24.45
N LEU A 180 -4.91 29.15 24.41
CA LEU A 180 -5.88 29.22 25.50
C LEU A 180 -5.40 28.52 26.77
N VAL A 181 -4.75 27.36 26.64
CA VAL A 181 -4.14 26.66 27.77
C VAL A 181 -3.03 27.51 28.38
N SER A 182 -2.12 28.05 27.56
CA SER A 182 -1.04 28.92 28.04
C SER A 182 -1.55 30.18 28.71
N GLN A 183 -2.66 30.76 28.23
CA GLN A 183 -3.32 31.90 28.87
C GLN A 183 -3.89 31.52 30.25
N ARG A 184 -4.62 30.41 30.35
CA ARG A 184 -5.14 29.93 31.64
C ARG A 184 -4.04 29.59 32.63
N GLU A 185 -2.97 28.96 32.17
CA GLU A 185 -1.79 28.67 33.00
C GLU A 185 -1.09 29.96 33.45
N ALA A 186 -1.07 31.02 32.63
CA ALA A 186 -0.58 32.32 33.04
C ALA A 186 -1.49 32.95 34.11
N GLU A 187 -2.81 32.94 33.89
CA GLU A 187 -3.81 33.44 34.85
C GLU A 187 -3.75 32.71 36.21
N GLN A 188 -3.62 31.39 36.20
CA GLN A 188 -3.53 30.57 37.41
C GLN A 188 -2.21 30.78 38.18
N ARG A 189 -1.14 31.19 37.50
CA ARG A 189 0.14 31.54 38.14
C ARG A 189 0.14 32.93 38.75
N MET A 190 -0.86 33.77 38.46
CA MET A 190 -0.94 35.11 39.04
C MET A 190 -1.19 35.01 40.54
N VAL A 191 -0.36 35.66 41.33
CA VAL A 191 -0.50 35.78 42.78
C VAL A 191 -0.84 37.22 43.13
N SER A 192 -1.75 37.44 44.08
CA SER A 192 -2.05 38.76 44.60
C SER A 192 -0.98 39.22 45.58
N VAL A 193 -0.41 40.40 45.33
CA VAL A 193 0.59 41.06 46.17
C VAL A 193 0.08 42.47 46.46
N GLY A 194 -0.54 42.64 47.63
CA GLY A 194 -1.22 43.89 47.97
C GLY A 194 -2.34 44.22 46.95
N PRO A 195 -2.39 45.44 46.38
CA PRO A 195 -3.39 45.79 45.37
C PRO A 195 -3.06 45.29 43.94
N PHE A 196 -1.96 44.57 43.74
CA PHE A 196 -1.49 44.15 42.42
C PHE A 196 -1.62 42.63 42.21
N LEU A 197 -1.88 42.22 40.96
CA LEU A 197 -1.88 40.83 40.50
C LEU A 197 -0.67 40.62 39.59
N ILE A 198 0.16 39.63 39.91
CA ILE A 198 1.49 39.49 39.33
C ILE A 198 1.79 38.01 39.02
N ASP A 199 2.38 37.73 37.86
CA ASP A 199 3.04 36.45 37.59
C ASP A 199 4.49 36.47 38.11
N PRO A 200 4.82 35.66 39.14
CA PRO A 200 6.13 35.68 39.78
C PRO A 200 7.27 35.18 38.88
N THR A 201 6.96 34.50 37.76
CA THR A 201 7.97 33.97 36.84
C THR A 201 8.36 34.93 35.72
N SER A 202 7.47 35.86 35.35
CA SER A 202 7.72 36.87 34.31
C SER A 202 8.14 38.22 34.88
N GLN A 203 7.86 38.48 36.17
CA GLN A 203 8.17 39.77 36.76
C GLN A 203 9.65 39.88 37.17
N ARG A 204 10.36 40.81 36.50
CA ARG A 204 11.77 41.13 36.80
C ARG A 204 11.94 42.22 37.85
N ARG A 205 10.90 43.00 38.16
CA ARG A 205 10.92 44.13 39.11
C ARG A 205 9.68 44.17 40.00
N CYS A 206 9.86 44.40 41.30
CA CYS A 206 8.75 44.56 42.23
C CYS A 206 7.91 45.80 41.90
N PRO A 207 6.57 45.72 41.81
CA PRO A 207 5.74 46.87 41.43
C PRO A 207 5.57 47.89 42.56
N CYS A 208 5.82 47.50 43.82
CA CYS A 208 5.71 48.40 44.96
C CYS A 208 6.95 49.29 45.14
N CYS A 209 8.16 48.77 44.86
CA CYS A 209 9.42 49.47 45.12
C CYS A 209 10.37 49.57 43.90
N GLN A 210 9.98 49.01 42.74
CA GLN A 210 10.72 48.99 41.48
C GLN A 210 12.10 48.32 41.49
N GLN A 211 12.45 47.59 42.55
CA GLN A 211 13.72 46.85 42.67
C GLN A 211 13.71 45.56 41.83
N ASP A 212 14.86 45.20 41.25
CA ASP A 212 15.04 43.97 40.46
C ASP A 212 14.93 42.71 41.33
N VAL A 213 14.14 41.73 40.89
CA VAL A 213 13.92 40.43 41.55
C VAL A 213 14.82 39.40 40.87
N LEU A 214 15.99 39.13 41.46
CA LEU A 214 16.89 38.06 41.00
C LEU A 214 16.52 36.73 41.67
N ASN A 215 16.19 35.72 40.86
CA ASN A 215 16.05 34.32 41.28
C ASN A 215 15.00 34.04 42.37
N GLY A 216 13.80 34.63 42.27
CA GLY A 216 12.64 34.20 43.07
C GLY A 216 12.77 34.36 44.60
N ILE A 217 13.78 35.08 45.08
CA ILE A 217 13.96 35.40 46.49
C ILE A 217 14.11 36.92 46.61
N PRO A 218 13.19 37.62 47.28
CA PRO A 218 13.33 39.05 47.50
C PRO A 218 14.56 39.30 48.39
N ILE A 219 15.49 40.10 47.89
CA ILE A 219 16.54 40.69 48.73
C ILE A 219 15.83 41.68 49.66
N SER A 220 15.87 41.38 50.96
CA SER A 220 15.33 42.13 52.11
C SER A 220 13.90 41.81 52.58
N GLY A 221 13.82 40.90 53.56
CA GLY A 221 13.30 41.21 54.90
C GLY A 221 11.79 41.43 55.10
N VAL A 222 10.92 41.22 54.12
CA VAL A 222 9.47 41.32 54.33
C VAL A 222 8.84 39.94 54.26
N THR A 223 8.44 39.43 55.42
CA THR A 223 7.63 38.21 55.60
C THR A 223 6.27 38.42 54.93
N TRP A 224 5.97 37.61 53.92
CA TRP A 224 4.66 37.52 53.31
C TRP A 224 3.71 36.78 54.27
N ILE A 225 2.80 37.51 54.93
CA ILE A 225 1.70 36.93 55.71
C ILE A 225 0.47 36.88 54.79
N ALA A 226 -0.24 35.74 54.85
CA ALA A 226 -1.41 35.35 54.07
C ALA A 226 -2.57 36.36 54.14
#